data_AF-A0A9E2KD02-F1
#
_entry.id   AF-A0A9E2KD02-F1
#
_cell.length_a   1.000
_cell.length_b   1.000
_cell.length_c   1.000
_cell.angle_alpha   90.00
_cell.angle_beta   90.00
_cell.angle_gamma   90.00
#
_symmetry.space_group_name_H-M   'P 1'
#
loop_
_entity.id
_entity.type
_entity.pdbx_description
1 polymer ?
#
loop_
_entity_poly.entity_id
_entity_poly.type
_entity_poly.pdbx_seq_one_letter_code
_entity_poly.pdbx_strand_id
1 'polypeptide(L)'
;MEKKNYFMILALKYSYLLIVFGIMCVGYNSINVKGIDMIAGAVDRMLAGEHVVITSLLSKLIVMIILGTVLIFMKQCFNTLYSLYIETDMRNMAVSHMEALEYSYFDTVGTGSILTRLTADIK
;
A
#
# COMPACT_ATOMS: atom_id res chain seq x y z
N MET A 1 12.03 -18.32 27.90
CA MET A 1 11.15 -18.38 26.72
C MET A 1 11.45 -17.17 25.86
N GLU A 2 12.21 -17.34 24.78
CA GLU A 2 12.54 -16.24 23.86
C GLU A 2 11.25 -15.65 23.29
N LYS A 3 11.04 -14.34 23.47
CA LYS A 3 10.04 -13.56 22.73
C LYS A 3 10.47 -13.53 21.27
N LYS A 4 10.20 -14.62 20.53
CA LYS A 4 10.30 -14.63 19.08
C LYS A 4 9.25 -13.65 18.58
N ASN A 5 9.68 -12.56 17.97
CA ASN A 5 8.77 -11.55 17.40
C ASN A 5 8.08 -12.15 16.18
N TYR A 6 7.04 -12.98 16.40
CA TYR A 6 6.28 -13.67 15.37
C TYR A 6 5.70 -12.70 14.34
N PHE A 7 5.32 -11.50 14.78
CA PHE A 7 4.97 -10.37 13.90
C PHE A 7 6.07 -10.06 12.89
N MET A 8 7.32 -9.98 13.33
CA MET A 8 8.48 -9.64 12.50
C MET A 8 8.79 -10.76 11.50
N ILE A 9 8.60 -12.02 11.88
CA ILE A 9 8.78 -13.19 11.00
C ILE A 9 7.70 -13.20 9.90
N LEU A 10 6.45 -12.92 10.27
CA LEU A 10 5.34 -12.87 9.32
C LEU A 10 5.47 -11.68 8.36
N ALA A 11 5.88 -10.51 8.87
CA ALA A 11 6.20 -9.34 8.06
C ALA A 11 7.38 -9.60 7.11
N LEU A 12 8.41 -10.34 7.55
CA LEU A 12 9.54 -10.78 6.72
C LEU A 12 9.10 -11.74 5.60
N LYS A 13 8.15 -12.65 5.87
CA LYS A 13 7.62 -13.60 4.87
C LYS A 13 6.94 -12.89 3.70
N TYR A 14 6.20 -11.82 3.96
CA TYR A 14 5.55 -11.01 2.92
C TYR A 14 6.37 -9.77 2.50
N SER A 15 7.60 -9.62 2.99
CA SER A 15 8.48 -8.48 2.69
C SER A 15 8.77 -8.31 1.19
N TYR A 16 8.75 -9.40 0.42
CA TYR A 16 8.91 -9.34 -1.04
C TYR A 16 7.82 -8.48 -1.71
N LEU A 17 6.58 -8.49 -1.21
CA LEU A 17 5.50 -7.64 -1.72
C LEU A 17 5.77 -6.15 -1.45
N LEU A 18 6.37 -5.82 -0.29
CA LEU A 18 6.77 -4.45 0.03
C LEU A 18 7.89 -3.96 -0.90
N ILE A 19 8.85 -4.82 -1.23
CA ILE A 19 9.92 -4.48 -2.17
C ILE A 19 9.34 -4.21 -3.56
N VAL A 20 8.44 -5.06 -4.05
CA VAL A 20 7.74 -4.86 -5.33
C VAL A 20 6.94 -3.56 -5.31
N PHE A 21 6.20 -3.28 -4.23
CA PHE A 21 5.48 -2.01 -4.05
C PHE A 21 6.43 -0.81 -4.09
N GLY A 22 7.59 -0.90 -3.42
CA GLY A 22 8.61 0.15 -3.41
C GLY A 22 9.13 0.46 -4.81
N ILE A 23 9.46 -0.58 -5.58
CA ILE A 23 9.92 -0.44 -6.98
C ILE A 23 8.84 0.23 -7.83
N MET A 24 7.58 -0.20 -7.71
CA MET A 24 6.45 0.40 -8.44
C MET A 24 6.24 1.88 -8.05
N CYS A 25 6.45 2.21 -6.77
CA CYS A 25 6.35 3.59 -6.27
C CYS A 25 7.43 4.50 -6.87
N VAL A 26 8.68 4.04 -6.94
CA VAL A 26 9.77 4.78 -7.58
C VAL A 26 9.52 4.96 -9.08
N GLY A 27 9.03 3.91 -9.75
CA GLY A 27 8.65 3.97 -11.17
C GLY A 27 7.55 4.99 -11.43
N TYR A 28 6.48 4.98 -10.64
CA TYR A 28 5.39 5.96 -10.74
C TYR A 28 5.87 7.40 -10.51
N ASN A 29 6.65 7.64 -9.45
CA ASN A 29 7.18 8.98 -9.17
C ASN A 29 8.05 9.50 -10.31
N SER A 30 8.85 8.63 -10.93
CA SER A 30 9.69 9.01 -12.08
C SER A 30 8.86 9.45 -13.29
N ILE A 31 7.70 8.82 -13.53
CA ILE A 31 6.76 9.22 -14.59
C ILE A 31 6.09 10.55 -14.23
N ASN A 32 5.68 10.70 -12.97
CA ASN A 32 4.97 11.88 -12.50
C ASN A 32 5.85 13.15 -12.59
N VAL A 33 7.10 13.08 -12.13
CA VAL A 33 8.07 14.19 -12.22
C VAL A 33 8.30 14.61 -13.67
N LYS A 34 8.51 13.65 -14.58
CA LYS A 34 8.64 13.93 -16.02
C LYS A 34 7.41 14.63 -16.61
N GLY A 35 6.21 14.26 -16.14
CA GLY A 35 4.96 14.91 -16.56
C GLY A 35 4.90 16.36 -16.09
N ILE A 36 5.30 16.64 -14.86
CA ILE A 36 5.36 18.00 -14.30
C ILE A 36 6.38 18.86 -15.05
N ASP A 37 7.59 18.34 -15.28
CA ASP A 37 8.64 19.04 -16.04
C ASP A 37 8.19 19.37 -17.46
N MET A 38 7.43 18.47 -18.09
CA MET A 38 6.89 18.67 -19.42
C MET A 38 5.85 19.81 -19.46
N ILE A 39 5.03 19.96 -18.41
CA ILE A 39 4.09 21.07 -18.28
C ILE A 39 4.85 22.38 -18.07
N ALA A 40 5.84 22.40 -17.18
CA ALA A 40 6.66 23.58 -16.91
C ALA A 40 7.35 24.09 -18.18
N GLY A 41 8.03 23.21 -18.92
CA GLY A 41 8.69 23.58 -20.17
C GLY A 41 7.74 24.04 -21.28
N ALA A 42 6.47 23.62 -21.24
CA ALA A 42 5.46 24.10 -22.16
C ALA A 42 4.95 25.49 -21.82
N VAL A 43 4.74 25.75 -20.52
CA VAL A 43 4.39 27.09 -20.02
C VAL A 43 5.51 28.08 -20.35
N ASP A 44 6.77 27.71 -20.13
CA ASP A 44 7.91 28.58 -20.45
C ASP A 44 7.97 28.94 -21.93
N ARG A 45 7.72 27.98 -22.84
CA ARG A 45 7.68 28.26 -24.29
C ARG A 45 6.49 29.12 -24.70
N MET A 46 5.33 28.94 -24.06
CA MET A 46 4.18 29.83 -24.28
C MET A 46 4.46 31.26 -23.81
N LEU A 47 5.12 31.42 -22.66
CA LEU A 47 5.51 32.72 -22.13
C LEU A 47 6.62 33.40 -22.96
N ALA A 48 7.50 32.63 -23.57
CA ALA A 48 8.53 33.11 -24.49
C ALA A 48 8.01 33.57 -25.86
N GLY A 49 6.70 33.45 -26.11
CA GLY A 49 6.07 33.85 -27.37
C GLY A 49 6.23 32.85 -28.52
N GLU A 50 6.69 31.62 -28.24
CA GLU A 50 6.73 30.54 -29.24
C GLU A 50 5.33 29.96 -29.48
N HIS A 51 5.05 29.60 -30.74
CA HIS A 51 3.82 28.87 -31.09
C HIS A 51 3.89 27.42 -30.60
N VAL A 52 3.47 27.20 -29.35
CA VAL A 52 3.29 25.86 -28.79
C VAL A 52 1.97 25.28 -29.28
N VAL A 53 2.04 24.17 -30.01
CA VAL A 53 0.86 23.41 -30.45
C VAL A 53 0.26 22.69 -29.23
N ILE A 54 -0.67 23.36 -28.54
CA ILE A 54 -1.32 22.86 -27.32
C ILE A 54 -1.95 21.48 -27.53
N THR A 55 -2.52 21.23 -28.71
CA THR A 55 -3.16 19.96 -29.07
C THR A 55 -2.18 18.77 -29.01
N SER A 56 -0.92 18.97 -29.41
CA SER A 56 0.12 17.93 -29.36
C SER A 56 0.63 17.69 -27.94
N LEU A 57 0.60 18.72 -27.11
CA LEU A 57 0.96 18.62 -25.70
C LEU A 57 -0.12 17.90 -24.89
N LEU A 58 -1.37 18.28 -25.09
CA LEU A 58 -2.53 17.64 -24.46
C LEU A 58 -2.58 16.15 -24.75
N SER A 59 -2.37 15.73 -25.99
CA SER A 59 -2.36 14.30 -26.34
C SER A 59 -1.25 13.53 -25.62
N LYS A 60 -0.05 14.11 -25.51
CA LYS A 60 1.06 13.50 -24.76
C LYS A 60 0.79 13.41 -23.26
N LEU A 61 0.19 14.44 -22.67
CA LEU A 61 -0.19 14.42 -21.25
C LEU A 61 -1.27 13.38 -20.96
N ILE A 62 -2.28 13.25 -21.83
CA ILE A 62 -3.33 12.24 -21.68
C ILE A 62 -2.71 10.83 -21.67
N VAL A 63 -1.77 10.55 -22.57
CA VAL A 63 -1.06 9.25 -22.59
C VAL A 63 -0.29 9.02 -21.29
N MET A 64 0.42 10.04 -20.78
CA MET A 64 1.11 9.94 -19.49
C MET A 64 0.17 9.72 -18.31
N ILE A 65 -1.00 10.37 -18.29
CA ILE A 65 -2.01 10.19 -17.23
C ILE A 65 -2.56 8.76 -17.25
N ILE A 66 -2.85 8.22 -18.43
CA ILE A 66 -3.33 6.83 -18.57
C ILE A 66 -2.27 5.86 -18.05
N LEU A 67 -1.00 6.03 -18.46
CA LEU A 67 0.11 5.19 -17.98
C LEU A 67 0.28 5.31 -16.47
N GLY A 68 0.27 6.54 -15.94
CA GLY A 68 0.36 6.80 -14.49
C GLY A 68 -0.77 6.10 -13.73
N THR A 69 -2.00 6.19 -14.24
CA THR A 69 -3.18 5.57 -13.62
C THR A 69 -3.04 4.04 -13.55
N VAL A 70 -2.59 3.40 -14.62
CA VAL A 70 -2.35 1.95 -14.64
C VAL A 70 -1.28 1.55 -13.61
N LEU A 71 -0.18 2.31 -13.50
CA LEU A 71 0.85 2.04 -12.50
C LEU A 71 0.34 2.21 -11.06
N ILE A 72 -0.41 3.28 -10.77
CA ILE A 72 -1.00 3.49 -9.44
C ILE A 72 -1.98 2.36 -9.12
N PHE A 73 -2.79 1.94 -10.09
CA PHE A 73 -3.76 0.86 -9.89
C PHE A 73 -3.05 -0.45 -9.53
N MET A 74 -2.00 -0.81 -10.27
CA MET A 74 -1.18 -1.98 -9.94
C MET A 74 -0.56 -1.87 -8.54
N LYS A 75 0.02 -0.71 -8.21
CA LYS A 75 0.56 -0.42 -6.87
C LYS A 75 -0.50 -0.63 -5.79
N GLN A 76 -1.71 -0.14 -6.01
CA GLN A 76 -2.83 -0.29 -5.09
C GLN A 76 -3.25 -1.75 -4.91
N CYS A 77 -3.32 -2.53 -5.99
CA CYS A 77 -3.63 -3.96 -5.92
C CYS A 77 -2.63 -4.71 -5.03
N PHE A 78 -1.32 -4.50 -5.21
CA PHE A 78 -0.30 -5.14 -4.38
C PHE A 78 -0.40 -4.72 -2.91
N ASN A 79 -0.68 -3.45 -2.64
CA ASN A 79 -0.85 -2.95 -1.27
C ASN A 79 -2.06 -3.60 -0.57
N THR A 80 -3.20 -3.69 -1.27
CA THR A 80 -4.40 -4.33 -0.72
C THR A 80 -4.18 -5.82 -0.48
N LEU A 81 -3.54 -6.54 -1.42
CA LEU A 81 -3.21 -7.95 -1.24
C LEU A 81 -2.29 -8.17 -0.04
N TYR A 82 -1.24 -7.35 0.10
CA TYR A 82 -0.34 -7.40 1.24
C TYR A 82 -1.08 -7.20 2.56
N SER A 83 -1.95 -6.19 2.64
CA SER A 83 -2.76 -5.91 3.83
C SER A 83 -3.66 -7.09 4.19
N LEU A 84 -4.33 -7.70 3.19
CA LEU A 84 -5.23 -8.83 3.41
C LEU A 84 -4.51 -10.08 3.92
N TYR A 85 -3.34 -10.40 3.37
CA TYR A 85 -2.56 -11.57 3.81
C TYR A 85 -2.08 -11.43 5.25
N ILE A 86 -1.58 -10.25 5.61
CA ILE A 86 -1.12 -10.00 6.98
C ILE A 86 -2.29 -9.99 7.97
N GLU A 87 -3.41 -9.33 7.63
CA GLU A 87 -4.59 -9.30 8.50
C GLU A 87 -5.11 -10.72 8.78
N THR A 88 -5.19 -11.55 7.72
CA THR A 88 -5.68 -12.93 7.83
C THR A 88 -4.77 -13.80 8.69
N ASP A 89 -3.46 -13.74 8.46
CA ASP A 89 -2.50 -14.54 9.22
C ASP A 89 -2.37 -14.05 10.68
N MET A 90 -2.46 -12.73 10.93
CA MET A 90 -2.52 -12.15 12.28
C MET A 90 -3.77 -12.62 13.03
N ARG A 91 -4.93 -12.64 12.35
CA ARG A 91 -6.18 -13.15 12.94
C ARG A 91 -6.09 -14.62 13.28
N ASN A 92 -5.56 -15.45 12.39
CA ASN A 92 -5.38 -16.88 12.65
C ASN A 92 -4.43 -17.14 13.83
N MET A 93 -3.33 -16.37 13.93
CA MET A 93 -2.39 -16.48 15.04
C MET A 93 -3.03 -16.07 16.37
N ALA A 94 -3.79 -14.97 16.38
CA ALA A 94 -4.51 -14.52 17.55
C ALA A 94 -5.52 -15.57 18.06
N VAL A 95 -6.30 -16.17 17.14
CA VAL A 95 -7.25 -17.23 17.47
C VAL A 95 -6.52 -18.45 18.07
N SER A 96 -5.41 -18.89 17.46
CA SER A 96 -4.64 -20.02 18.00
C SER A 96 -4.07 -19.78 19.40
N HIS A 97 -3.71 -18.53 19.74
CA HIS A 97 -3.29 -18.18 21.09
C HIS A 97 -4.45 -18.14 22.09
N MET A 98 -5.65 -17.76 21.63
CA MET A 98 -6.86 -17.81 22.47
C MET A 98 -7.28 -19.26 22.77
N GLU A 99 -7.13 -20.18 21.82
CA GLU A 99 -7.41 -21.61 22.03
C GLU A 99 -6.49 -22.26 23.08
N ALA A 100 -5.26 -21.78 23.22
CA ALA A 100 -4.30 -22.27 24.20
C ALA A 100 -4.46 -21.65 25.61
N LEU A 101 -5.39 -20.69 25.78
CA LEU A 101 -5.59 -19.96 27.03
C LEU A 101 -6.58 -20.73 27.94
N GLU A 102 -6.26 -20.84 29.24
CA GLU A 102 -7.13 -21.56 30.19
C GLU A 102 -8.50 -20.90 30.36
N TYR A 103 -9.55 -21.73 30.47
CA TYR A 103 -10.96 -21.30 30.61
C TYR A 103 -11.20 -20.28 31.74
N SER A 104 -10.40 -20.31 32.81
CA SER A 104 -10.50 -19.36 33.93
C SER A 104 -10.28 -17.88 33.53
N TYR A 105 -9.49 -17.64 32.48
CA TYR A 105 -9.24 -16.29 31.98
C TYR A 105 -10.44 -15.71 31.21
N PHE A 106 -11.22 -16.58 30.56
CA PHE A 106 -12.42 -16.17 29.83
C PHE A 106 -13.57 -15.77 30.76
N ASP A 107 -13.67 -16.40 31.93
CA ASP A 107 -14.68 -16.09 32.96
C ASP A 107 -14.43 -14.75 33.67
N THR A 108 -13.16 -14.32 33.79
CA THR A 108 -12.80 -13.09 34.51
C THR A 108 -12.90 -11.83 33.65
N VAL A 109 -12.64 -11.93 32.35
CA VAL A 109 -12.58 -10.76 31.44
C VAL A 109 -13.80 -10.70 30.50
N GLY A 110 -14.53 -11.81 30.35
CA GLY A 110 -15.67 -11.95 29.46
C GLY A 110 -15.25 -12.10 27.99
N THR A 111 -15.62 -13.23 27.38
CA THR A 111 -15.25 -13.60 26.00
C THR A 111 -15.57 -12.52 24.96
N GLY A 112 -16.68 -11.80 25.12
CA GLY A 112 -17.08 -10.71 24.21
C GLY A 112 -16.15 -9.48 24.26
N SER A 113 -15.57 -9.18 25.42
CA SER A 113 -14.59 -8.09 25.58
C SER A 113 -13.28 -8.43 24.88
N ILE A 114 -12.82 -9.68 25.00
CA ILE A 114 -11.60 -10.16 24.36
C ILE A 114 -11.76 -10.16 22.83
N LEU A 115 -12.88 -10.67 22.31
CA LEU A 115 -13.15 -10.70 20.87
C LEU A 115 -13.25 -9.28 20.26
N THR A 116 -13.84 -8.34 21.00
CA THR A 116 -13.95 -6.94 20.56
C THR A 116 -12.58 -6.27 20.47
N ARG A 117 -11.74 -6.44 21.50
CA ARG A 117 -10.36 -5.93 21.47
C ARG A 117 -9.53 -6.55 20.35
N LEU A 118 -9.66 -7.87 20.16
CA LEU A 118 -8.94 -8.56 19.09
C LEU A 118 -9.31 -8.02 17.70
N THR A 119 -10.60 -7.84 17.45
CA THR A 119 -11.08 -7.32 16.17
C THR A 119 -10.71 -5.84 15.98
N ALA A 120 -10.58 -5.08 17.06
CA ALA A 120 -10.15 -3.69 17.03
C ALA A 120 -8.65 -3.54 16.77
N ASP A 121 -7.80 -4.42 17.32
CA ASP A 121 -6.34 -4.33 17.18
C ASP A 121 -5.81 -4.86 15.84
N ILE A 122 -6.59 -5.69 15.13
CA ILE A 122 -6.20 -6.29 13.84
C ILE A 122 -6.53 -5.38 12.64
N LYS A 123 -7.50 -4.47 12.78
CA LYS A 123 -7.94 -3.55 11.71
C LYS A 123 -7.06 -2.31 11.62
#